data_AF-A0A9J6HD01-F1
#
_entry.id   AF-A0A9J6HD01-F1
#
_cell.length_a   1.000
_cell.length_b   1.000
_cell.length_c   1.000
_cell.angle_alpha   90.00
_cell.angle_beta   90.00
_cell.angle_gamma   90.00
#
_symmetry.space_group_name_H-M   'P 1'
#
loop_
_entity.id
_entity.type
_entity.pdbx_description
1 polymer ?
#
loop_
_entity_poly.entity_id
_entity_poly.type
_entity_poly.pdbx_seq_one_letter_code
_entity_poly.pdbx_strand_id
1 'polypeptide(L)'
;MAQKQRLNQCFAPRCNTGYSRIKQAQKLSFKAPADSGRRSVWERNLRRSDRRLTPDCAICELHFEKEYVHCQGLLYVHCQGLFIILTAQRCVLSAGAHPRTGRCSNDSTERCSMFK
;
A
#
# COMPACT_ATOMS: atom_id res chain seq x y z
N MET A 1 1.21 27.05 6.77
CA MET A 1 0.25 26.41 5.84
C MET A 1 0.48 24.91 5.85
N ALA A 2 -0.41 24.13 6.48
CA ALA A 2 -0.26 22.68 6.56
C ALA A 2 -0.46 22.09 5.16
N GLN A 3 0.62 21.57 4.55
CA GLN A 3 0.55 20.90 3.26
C GLN A 3 -0.37 19.70 3.40
N LYS A 4 -1.58 19.81 2.83
CA LYS A 4 -2.56 18.74 2.68
C LYS A 4 -1.85 17.56 1.99
N GLN A 5 -1.43 16.56 2.77
CA GLN A 5 -0.72 15.40 2.25
C GLN A 5 -1.61 14.76 1.19
N ARG A 6 -1.14 14.74 -0.05
CA ARG A 6 -1.86 14.11 -1.15
C ARG A 6 -1.95 12.62 -0.80
N LEU A 7 -3.17 12.14 -0.60
CA LEU A 7 -3.53 10.77 -0.18
C LEU A 7 -2.89 9.63 -1.01
N ASN A 8 -2.23 9.97 -2.11
CA ASN A 8 -1.65 9.02 -3.04
C ASN A 8 -0.16 8.74 -2.75
N GLN A 9 0.51 9.55 -1.92
CA GLN A 9 1.93 9.38 -1.62
C GLN A 9 2.15 8.28 -0.57
N CYS A 10 3.03 7.32 -0.90
CA CYS A 10 3.42 6.28 0.05
C CYS A 10 4.19 6.89 1.23
N PHE A 11 3.81 6.53 2.45
CA PHE A 11 4.46 6.97 3.68
C PHE A 11 5.81 6.27 3.91
N ALA A 12 6.08 5.15 3.25
CA ALA A 12 7.29 4.38 3.48
C ALA A 12 8.56 5.18 3.14
N PRO A 13 9.64 5.03 3.94
CA PRO A 13 10.87 5.77 3.72
C PRO A 13 11.46 5.42 2.35
N ARG A 14 11.94 6.45 1.63
CA ARG A 14 12.56 6.30 0.30
C ARG A 14 11.63 5.67 -0.75
N CYS A 15 10.32 5.63 -0.53
CA CYS A 15 9.38 5.21 -1.55
C CYS A 15 8.86 6.41 -2.34
N ASN A 16 8.87 6.29 -3.66
CA ASN A 16 8.46 7.36 -4.56
C ASN A 16 7.10 7.11 -5.23
N THR A 17 6.38 6.07 -4.82
CA THR A 17 5.02 5.80 -5.30
C THR A 17 4.08 6.96 -4.93
N GLY A 18 3.33 7.45 -5.91
CA GLY A 18 2.38 8.55 -5.73
C GLY A 18 2.95 9.96 -5.94
N TYR A 19 4.26 10.09 -6.15
CA TYR A 19 4.84 11.37 -6.57
C TYR A 19 4.45 11.67 -8.02
N SER A 20 3.84 12.84 -8.25
CA SER A 20 3.35 13.23 -9.59
C SER A 20 4.43 13.25 -10.68
N ARG A 21 5.71 13.35 -10.31
CA ARG A 21 6.84 13.34 -11.26
C ARG A 21 7.19 11.93 -11.76
N ILE A 22 6.71 10.88 -11.10
CA ILE A 22 7.02 9.50 -11.44
C ILE A 22 5.80 8.89 -12.13
N LYS A 23 5.93 8.67 -13.44
CA LYS A 23 4.95 7.90 -14.24
C LYS A 23 5.12 6.42 -13.96
N GLN A 24 4.62 5.95 -12.82
CA GLN A 24 4.47 4.53 -12.52
C GLN A 24 3.01 4.13 -12.68
N ALA A 25 2.77 2.87 -13.06
CA ALA A 25 1.43 2.29 -13.02
C ALA A 25 0.82 2.53 -11.63
N GLN A 26 -0.47 2.89 -11.56
CA GLN A 26 -1.16 3.07 -10.28
C GLN A 26 -1.06 1.77 -9.49
N LYS A 27 -0.29 1.81 -8.40
CA LYS A 27 -0.21 0.74 -7.42
C LYS A 27 -1.29 0.94 -6.37
N LEU A 28 -1.80 -0.16 -5.84
CA LEU A 28 -2.77 -0.10 -4.74
C LEU A 28 -2.11 0.55 -3.53
N SER A 29 -2.88 1.37 -2.82
CA SER A 29 -2.45 2.02 -1.59
C SER A 29 -3.45 1.74 -0.49
N PHE A 30 -2.93 1.42 0.70
CA PHE A 30 -3.70 1.06 1.86
C PHE A 30 -3.50 2.11 2.94
N LYS A 31 -4.60 2.61 3.50
CA LYS A 31 -4.55 3.54 4.63
C LYS A 31 -4.02 2.84 5.87
N ALA A 32 -3.33 3.60 6.71
CA ALA A 32 -2.90 3.10 8.01
C ALA A 32 -4.10 2.63 8.86
N PRO A 33 -3.97 1.54 9.62
CA PRO A 33 -5.04 1.03 10.47
C PRO A 33 -5.56 2.09 11.44
N ALA A 34 -6.88 2.12 11.65
CA ALA A 34 -7.51 2.93 12.70
C ALA A 34 -7.10 2.43 14.10
N ASP A 35 -6.87 1.12 14.23
CA ASP A 35 -6.39 0.47 15.45
C ASP A 35 -4.97 0.94 15.84
N SER A 36 -4.82 1.41 17.07
CA SER A 36 -3.57 1.96 17.58
C SER A 36 -2.48 0.90 17.75
N GLY A 37 -2.85 -0.34 18.11
CA GLY A 37 -1.91 -1.45 18.28
C GLY A 37 -1.25 -1.83 16.95
N ARG A 38 -2.07 -2.07 15.92
CA ARG A 38 -1.59 -2.35 14.55
C ARG A 38 -0.82 -1.18 13.96
N ARG A 39 -1.26 0.06 14.22
CA ARG A 39 -0.54 1.26 13.76
C ARG A 39 0.85 1.37 14.40
N SER A 40 0.99 1.05 15.68
CA SER A 40 2.29 1.02 16.36
C SER A 40 3.21 -0.05 15.77
N VAL A 41 2.68 -1.21 15.39
CA VAL A 41 3.46 -2.24 14.66
C VAL A 41 3.95 -1.69 13.32
N TRP A 42 3.09 -1.01 12.56
CA TRP A 42 3.49 -0.40 11.29
C TRP A 42 4.55 0.69 11.46
N GLU A 43 4.39 1.57 12.44
CA GLU A 43 5.34 2.64 12.74
C GLU A 43 6.72 2.08 13.13
N ARG A 44 6.75 1.09 14.02
CA ARG A 44 7.97 0.38 14.41
C ARG A 44 8.65 -0.30 13.22
N ASN A 45 7.87 -0.91 12.34
CA ASN A 45 8.41 -1.54 11.15
C ASN A 45 8.98 -0.53 10.17
N LEU A 46 8.30 0.59 9.93
CA LEU A 46 8.72 1.63 8.97
C LEU A 46 9.97 2.40 9.40
N ARG A 47 10.30 2.40 10.70
CA ARG A 47 11.50 3.02 11.29
C ARG A 47 11.72 4.48 10.86
N ARG A 48 10.64 5.23 10.60
CA ARG A 48 10.72 6.67 10.35
C ARG A 48 10.75 7.42 11.68
N SER A 49 11.84 8.12 11.93
CA SER A 49 11.98 9.04 13.08
C SER A 49 11.55 10.46 12.73
N ASP A 50 11.40 10.78 11.45
CA ASP A 50 11.14 12.14 10.96
C ASP A 50 9.65 12.51 10.97
N ARG A 51 8.74 11.52 10.87
CA ARG A 51 7.29 11.72 10.87
C ARG A 51 6.57 10.53 11.51
N ARG A 52 5.47 10.81 12.23
CA ARG A 52 4.59 9.79 12.81
C ARG A 52 3.58 9.27 11.80
N LEU A 53 3.19 8.00 11.94
CA LEU A 53 2.17 7.39 11.10
C LEU A 53 0.79 7.83 11.59
N THR A 54 0.05 8.58 10.76
CA THR A 54 -1.36 8.96 11.04
C THR A 54 -2.31 8.08 10.22
N PRO A 55 -3.59 7.94 10.63
CA PRO A 55 -4.58 7.18 9.85
C PRO A 55 -4.86 7.76 8.45
N ASP A 56 -4.47 9.02 8.20
CA ASP A 56 -4.54 9.65 6.88
C ASP A 56 -3.38 9.26 5.96
N CYS A 57 -2.30 8.68 6.50
CA CYS A 57 -1.19 8.19 5.72
C CYS A 57 -1.55 6.90 4.98
N ALA A 58 -1.01 6.73 3.79
CA ALA A 58 -1.17 5.53 2.97
C ALA A 58 0.17 4.87 2.68
N ILE A 59 0.17 3.55 2.53
CA ILE A 59 1.33 2.75 2.15
C ILE A 59 0.97 1.92 0.92
N CYS A 60 1.84 1.87 -0.08
CA CYS A 60 1.57 1.10 -1.29
C CYS A 60 1.71 -0.42 -1.05
N GLU A 61 1.01 -1.20 -1.87
CA GLU A 61 0.99 -2.68 -1.82
C GLU A 61 2.37 -3.33 -1.85
N LEU A 62 3.37 -2.66 -2.42
CA LEU A 62 4.74 -3.18 -2.56
C LEU A 62 5.44 -3.41 -1.22
N HIS A 63 4.97 -2.74 -0.15
CA HIS A 63 5.49 -2.96 1.20
C HIS A 63 4.83 -4.13 1.92
N PHE A 64 3.78 -4.72 1.36
CA PHE A 64 3.12 -5.88 1.93
C PHE A 64 3.51 -7.15 1.17
N GLU A 65 3.41 -8.30 1.81
CA GLU A 65 3.46 -9.58 1.06
C GLU A 65 2.16 -9.72 0.29
N LYS A 66 2.28 -10.21 -0.95
CA LYS A 66 1.11 -10.44 -1.81
C LYS A 66 0.10 -11.37 -1.13
N GLU A 67 0.57 -12.28 -0.28
CA GLU A 67 -0.25 -13.19 0.51
C GLU A 67 -1.16 -12.48 1.50
N TYR A 68 -0.77 -11.30 1.99
CA TYR A 68 -1.59 -10.48 2.88
C TYR A 68 -2.50 -9.50 2.15
N VAL A 69 -2.36 -9.37 0.83
CA VAL A 69 -3.16 -8.47 -0.01
C VAL A 69 -4.23 -9.30 -0.72
N HIS A 70 -5.45 -9.29 -0.17
CA HIS A 70 -6.56 -10.01 -0.76
C HIS A 70 -7.39 -9.07 -1.63
N CYS A 71 -7.26 -9.22 -2.93
CA CYS A 71 -8.09 -8.53 -3.90
C CYS A 71 -9.22 -9.46 -4.35
N GLN A 72 -10.45 -9.17 -3.94
CA GLN A 72 -11.62 -9.82 -4.55
C GLN A 72 -11.93 -9.09 -5.86
N GLY A 73 -11.81 -9.83 -6.96
CA GLY A 73 -11.88 -9.29 -8.32
C GLY A 73 -13.14 -9.73 -9.06
N LEU A 74 -13.75 -8.74 -9.72
CA LEU A 74 -14.69 -8.79 -10.84
C LEU A 74 -16.10 -9.28 -10.52
N LEU A 75 -17.01 -8.31 -10.38
CA LEU A 75 -18.44 -8.52 -10.60
C LEU A 75 -18.69 -8.38 -12.11
N TYR A 76 -19.01 -9.51 -12.74
CA TYR A 76 -19.58 -9.52 -14.08
C TYR A 76 -21.07 -9.26 -13.94
N VAL A 77 -21.56 -8.15 -14.47
CA VAL A 77 -22.99 -7.94 -14.63
C VAL A 77 -23.34 -8.30 -16.07
N HIS A 78 -24.19 -9.31 -16.22
CA HIS A 78 -24.75 -9.65 -17.51
C HIS A 78 -25.94 -8.73 -17.79
N CYS A 79 -25.77 -7.81 -18.73
CA CYS A 79 -26.83 -6.92 -19.19
C CYS A 79 -27.08 -7.19 -20.67
N GLN A 80 -28.27 -7.72 -21.01
CA GLN A 80 -28.75 -7.83 -22.39
C GLN A 80 -27.78 -8.51 -23.37
N GLY A 81 -27.08 -9.58 -22.94
CA GLY A 81 -26.13 -10.31 -23.79
C GLY A 81 -24.72 -9.71 -23.87
N LEU A 82 -24.46 -8.61 -23.15
CA LEU A 82 -23.13 -8.02 -23.01
C LEU A 82 -22.57 -8.28 -21.61
N PHE A 83 -21.30 -8.68 -21.53
CA PHE A 83 -20.57 -8.79 -20.27
C PHE A 83 -19.89 -7.45 -19.96
N ILE A 84 -20.35 -6.74 -18.93
CA ILE A 84 -19.72 -5.50 -18.45
C ILE A 84 -18.81 -5.84 -17.26
N ILE A 85 -17.53 -5.46 -17.37
CA ILE A 85 -16.53 -5.62 -16.31
C ILE A 85 -16.60 -4.40 -15.39
N LEU A 86 -17.20 -4.53 -14.20
CA LEU A 86 -17.10 -3.50 -13.16
C LEU A 86 -15.78 -3.68 -12.40
N THR A 87 -14.77 -2.89 -12.74
CA THR A 87 -13.40 -2.97 -12.21
C THR A 87 -13.25 -2.40 -10.79
N ALA A 88 -14.25 -2.54 -9.93
CA ALA A 88 -14.11 -2.18 -8.52
C ALA A 88 -13.35 -3.28 -7.77
N GLN A 89 -12.05 -3.41 -8.06
CA GLN A 89 -11.17 -4.32 -7.34
C GLN A 89 -10.99 -3.79 -5.92
N ARG A 90 -11.80 -4.31 -4.98
CA ARG A 90 -11.62 -4.02 -3.55
C ARG A 90 -10.54 -4.96 -3.03
N CYS A 91 -9.41 -4.36 -2.66
CA CYS A 91 -8.34 -5.07 -2.00
C CYS A 91 -8.33 -4.74 -0.52
N VAL A 92 -8.22 -5.76 0.32
CA VAL A 92 -8.15 -5.64 1.77
C VAL A 92 -6.87 -6.27 2.28
N LEU A 93 -6.32 -5.66 3.33
CA LEU A 93 -5.16 -6.21 4.03
C LEU A 93 -5.62 -7.16 5.12
N SER A 94 -4.99 -8.33 5.19
CA SER A 94 -5.15 -9.28 6.27
C SER A 94 -4.81 -8.68 7.65
N ALA A 95 -5.37 -9.23 8.72
CA ALA A 95 -5.22 -8.69 10.08
C ALA A 95 -3.75 -8.67 10.56
N GLY A 96 -2.93 -9.61 10.11
CA GLY A 96 -1.49 -9.68 10.40
C GLY A 96 -0.59 -8.84 9.48
N ALA A 97 -1.14 -8.21 8.45
CA ALA A 97 -0.34 -7.50 7.46
C ALA A 97 0.41 -6.32 8.07
N HIS A 98 1.72 -6.29 7.89
CA HIS A 98 2.58 -5.17 8.29
C HIS A 98 3.56 -4.79 7.17
N PRO A 99 3.82 -3.49 6.96
CA PRO A 99 4.70 -3.03 5.90
C PRO A 99 6.15 -3.40 6.19
N ARG A 100 6.89 -3.86 5.18
CA ARG A 100 8.34 -4.02 5.23
C ARG A 100 9.06 -2.70 4.93
N THR A 101 10.16 -2.47 5.63
CA THR A 101 11.14 -1.45 5.27
C THR A 101 11.95 -1.86 4.06
N GLY A 102 12.00 -1.00 3.05
CA GLY A 102 12.78 -1.21 1.83
C GLY A 102 12.37 -0.20 0.77
N ARG A 103 13.18 -0.05 -0.28
CA ARG A 103 12.72 0.66 -1.48
C ARG A 103 11.60 -0.16 -2.13
N CYS A 104 10.57 0.53 -2.60
CA CYS A 104 9.49 -0.06 -3.38
C CYS A 104 10.02 -0.42 -4.79
N SER A 105 10.80 -1.50 -4.87
CA SER A 105 11.32 -2.05 -6.13
C SER A 105 10.36 -3.13 -6.63
N ASN A 106 9.82 -2.96 -7.85
CA ASN A 106 9.15 -4.04 -8.59
C ASN A 106 10.15 -5.09 -9.12
N ASP A 107 11.42 -5.00 -8.73
CA ASP A 107 12.47 -5.86 -9.21
C ASP A 107 12.42 -7.17 -8.42
N SER A 108 12.07 -8.24 -9.10
CA SER A 108 11.82 -9.57 -8.52
C SER A 108 13.11 -10.26 -8.04
N THR A 109 14.18 -9.50 -7.80
CA THR A 109 15.55 -10.00 -7.74
C THR A 109 16.18 -9.87 -6.35
N GLU A 110 15.58 -9.18 -5.40
CA GLU A 110 16.15 -9.03 -4.05
C GLU A 110 15.42 -9.92 -3.03
N ARG A 111 15.39 -11.22 -3.36
CA ARG A 111 15.52 -12.27 -2.34
C ARG A 111 16.95 -12.12 -1.81
N CYS A 112 17.13 -12.08 -0.50
CA CYS A 112 18.43 -11.92 0.20
C CYS A 112 18.92 -10.48 0.37
N SER A 113 18.62 -9.90 1.52
CA SER A 113 19.70 -9.36 2.37
C SER A 113 19.28 -9.52 3.83
N MET A 114 20.04 -10.38 4.49
CA MET A 114 19.93 -10.79 5.89
C MET A 114 19.84 -9.60 6.84
N PHE A 115 19.00 -9.75 7.87
CA PHE A 115 19.30 -9.13 9.16
C PHE A 115 20.69 -9.60 9.61
N LYS A 116 21.63 -8.67 9.75
CA LYS A 116 22.75 -8.79 10.67
C LYS A 116 22.70 -7.57 11.58
#